data_AF-A0A9E2RJK6-F1
#
_entry.id   AF-A0A9E2RJK6-F1
#
_cell.length_a   1.000
_cell.length_b   1.000
_cell.length_c   1.000
_cell.angle_alpha   90.00
_cell.angle_beta   90.00
_cell.angle_gamma   90.00
#
_symmetry.space_group_name_H-M   'P 1'
#
loop_
_entity.id
_entity.type
_entity.pdbx_description
1 polymer ?
#
loop_
_entity_poly.entity_id
_entity_poly.type
_entity_poly.pdbx_seq_one_letter_code
_entity_poly.pdbx_strand_id
1 'polypeptide(L)'
;MSFVGVNIGALTVKVAALRGDARSAIVLAHQGRPLEILDEVLARPEFADAEYFGVSGQLGHISEVAAVQRALRETDGTFDAVASLGGESFLVYLLMDGRITNVVSHNKCAAGSGEFFVQQIGRMGLGMEEAIQRSFSGKVVPLASRCSVHCKSDITHKLNRNEATPEDILHTLHDSMSNKVIALLEKGTRDLKRVLLIGGVTRNEAMLASLRAKLPATEFVVLPESPWFEAWGTALLVRDSPSEMSPKIAAQPGLGRLPPLHLYGERVQVIAAPPRQAPPEGPLVLGVDAGSTTTKAILLDPSTHAVVASYYGRTKGNPVGATRECLQALIEQVGNC
;
A
#
# COMPACT_ATOMS: atom_id res chain seq x y z
N MET A 1 -15.36 -21.79 22.23
CA MET A 1 -15.58 -20.35 22.02
C MET A 1 -14.45 -19.78 21.21
N SER A 2 -14.80 -19.30 20.02
CA SER A 2 -13.90 -18.62 19.09
C SER A 2 -14.25 -17.13 19.08
N PHE A 3 -13.28 -16.28 19.40
CA PHE A 3 -13.43 -14.83 19.42
C PHE A 3 -12.68 -14.22 18.26
N VAL A 4 -13.38 -13.47 17.41
CA VAL A 4 -12.82 -12.90 16.19
C VAL A 4 -12.71 -11.39 16.31
N GLY A 5 -11.50 -10.89 16.03
CA GLY A 5 -11.21 -9.47 15.92
C GLY A 5 -10.92 -9.12 14.46
N VAL A 6 -11.64 -8.14 13.95
CA VAL A 6 -11.45 -7.58 12.61
C VAL A 6 -10.85 -6.19 12.74
N ASN A 7 -9.84 -5.87 11.94
CA ASN A 7 -9.37 -4.52 11.72
C ASN A 7 -9.49 -4.18 10.23
N ILE A 8 -10.36 -3.23 9.90
CA ILE A 8 -10.51 -2.71 8.54
C ILE A 8 -9.63 -1.46 8.45
N GLY A 9 -8.38 -1.67 8.03
CA GLY A 9 -7.42 -0.60 7.81
C GLY A 9 -7.66 0.13 6.48
N ALA A 10 -6.75 1.03 6.14
CA ALA A 10 -6.85 1.81 4.91
C ALA A 10 -6.59 1.01 3.61
N LEU A 11 -5.77 -0.05 3.70
CA LEU A 11 -5.39 -0.88 2.55
C LEU A 11 -5.72 -2.34 2.73
N THR A 12 -5.86 -2.81 3.98
CA THR A 12 -5.97 -4.22 4.31
C THR A 12 -7.11 -4.48 5.27
N VAL A 13 -7.71 -5.66 5.13
CA VAL A 13 -8.56 -6.27 6.14
C VAL A 13 -7.69 -7.30 6.87
N LYS A 14 -7.63 -7.18 8.20
CA LYS A 14 -6.96 -8.12 9.09
C LYS A 14 -8.04 -8.80 9.93
N VAL A 15 -8.06 -10.13 9.95
CA VAL A 15 -8.99 -10.91 10.76
C VAL A 15 -8.17 -11.85 11.62
N ALA A 16 -8.30 -11.74 12.93
CA ALA A 16 -7.63 -12.57 13.91
C ALA A 16 -8.67 -13.38 14.70
N ALA A 17 -8.41 -14.68 14.91
CA ALA A 17 -9.24 -15.56 15.71
C ALA A 17 -8.46 -16.06 16.94
N LEU A 18 -9.14 -16.09 18.08
CA LEU A 18 -8.67 -16.64 19.35
C LEU A 18 -9.48 -17.86 19.75
N ARG A 19 -8.81 -18.99 19.96
CA ARG A 19 -9.39 -20.27 20.40
C ARG A 19 -8.61 -20.78 21.61
N GLY A 20 -9.10 -20.48 22.81
CA GLY A 20 -8.28 -20.66 24.02
C GLY A 20 -7.01 -19.80 23.91
N ASP A 21 -5.84 -20.46 23.97
CA ASP A 21 -4.53 -19.81 23.81
C ASP A 21 -4.04 -19.79 22.36
N ALA A 22 -4.67 -20.55 21.46
CA ALA A 22 -4.30 -20.58 20.06
C ALA A 22 -4.77 -19.29 19.35
N ARG A 23 -3.87 -18.71 18.56
CA ARG A 23 -4.10 -17.50 17.77
C ARG A 23 -3.78 -17.74 16.29
N SER A 24 -4.63 -17.23 15.42
CA SER A 24 -4.47 -17.30 13.96
C SER A 24 -4.96 -16.00 13.34
N ALA A 25 -4.41 -15.62 12.19
CA ALA A 25 -4.85 -14.43 11.50
C ALA A 25 -4.66 -14.49 9.98
N ILE A 26 -5.55 -13.82 9.27
CA ILE A 26 -5.45 -13.54 7.84
C ILE A 26 -5.36 -12.04 7.63
N VAL A 27 -4.46 -11.63 6.74
CA VAL A 27 -4.31 -10.24 6.31
C VAL A 27 -4.36 -10.18 4.79
N LEU A 28 -5.37 -9.51 4.23
CA LEU A 28 -5.53 -9.34 2.79
C LEU A 28 -5.65 -7.87 2.42
N ALA A 29 -5.04 -7.49 1.29
CA ALA A 29 -5.23 -6.16 0.71
C ALA A 29 -6.63 -6.06 0.10
N HIS A 30 -7.39 -5.02 0.43
CA HIS A 30 -8.77 -4.92 -0.03
C HIS A 30 -8.97 -4.17 -1.33
N GLN A 31 -7.96 -3.41 -1.80
CA GLN A 31 -8.01 -2.68 -3.08
C GLN A 31 -9.30 -1.86 -3.28
N GLY A 32 -9.71 -1.12 -2.24
CA GLY A 32 -10.96 -0.34 -2.25
C GLY A 32 -12.26 -1.12 -1.99
N ARG A 33 -12.20 -2.44 -1.74
CA ARG A 33 -13.37 -3.32 -1.50
C ARG A 33 -13.32 -3.98 -0.11
N PRO A 34 -13.26 -3.21 1.00
CA PRO A 34 -13.01 -3.76 2.33
C PRO A 34 -14.09 -4.75 2.81
N LEU A 35 -15.37 -4.52 2.49
CA LEU A 35 -16.45 -5.40 2.95
C LEU A 35 -16.49 -6.72 2.18
N GLU A 36 -16.34 -6.68 0.85
CA GLU A 36 -16.24 -7.91 0.03
C GLU A 36 -15.09 -8.81 0.50
N ILE A 37 -13.96 -8.20 0.85
CA ILE A 37 -12.76 -8.91 1.29
C ILE A 37 -12.94 -9.44 2.71
N LEU A 38 -13.66 -8.71 3.58
CA LEU A 38 -14.05 -9.24 4.88
C LEU A 38 -14.93 -10.50 4.72
N ASP A 39 -15.94 -10.45 3.84
CA ASP A 39 -16.82 -11.59 3.57
C ASP A 39 -16.02 -12.79 3.03
N GLU A 40 -15.08 -12.56 2.10
CA GLU A 40 -14.19 -13.60 1.58
C GLU A 40 -13.35 -14.26 2.69
N VAL A 41 -12.79 -13.45 3.60
CA VAL A 41 -11.98 -13.97 4.71
C VAL A 41 -12.85 -14.77 5.68
N LEU A 42 -14.01 -14.26 6.06
CA LEU A 42 -14.91 -14.93 7.01
C LEU A 42 -15.56 -16.19 6.43
N ALA A 43 -15.65 -16.33 5.11
CA ALA A 43 -16.11 -17.56 4.45
C ALA A 43 -15.10 -18.72 4.55
N ARG A 44 -13.87 -18.47 5.03
CA ARG A 44 -12.84 -19.52 5.12
C ARG A 44 -13.14 -20.49 6.27
N PRO A 45 -12.81 -21.79 6.12
CA PRO A 45 -13.09 -22.81 7.15
C PRO A 45 -12.51 -22.47 8.53
N GLU A 46 -11.40 -21.75 8.57
CA GLU A 46 -10.75 -21.29 9.80
C GLU A 46 -11.52 -20.22 10.57
N PHE A 47 -12.69 -19.77 10.10
CA PHE A 47 -13.59 -18.89 10.86
C PHE A 47 -15.01 -19.44 10.96
N ALA A 48 -15.25 -20.67 10.51
CA ALA A 48 -16.59 -21.27 10.48
C ALA A 48 -17.20 -21.49 11.89
N ASP A 49 -16.36 -21.60 12.91
CA ASP A 49 -16.73 -21.76 14.33
C ASP A 49 -16.74 -20.42 15.10
N ALA A 50 -16.59 -19.28 14.43
CA ALA A 50 -16.56 -17.97 15.06
C ALA A 50 -17.92 -17.62 15.68
N GLU A 51 -17.94 -17.38 16.99
CA GLU A 51 -19.17 -17.10 17.75
C GLU A 51 -19.37 -15.60 17.99
N TYR A 52 -18.27 -14.88 18.26
CA TYR A 52 -18.32 -13.46 18.61
C TYR A 52 -17.30 -12.66 17.80
N PHE A 53 -17.70 -11.44 17.44
CA PHE A 53 -16.95 -10.58 16.53
C PHE A 53 -16.77 -9.18 17.12
N GLY A 54 -15.64 -8.56 16.78
CA GLY A 54 -15.39 -7.14 17.03
C GLY A 54 -14.75 -6.53 15.79
N VAL A 55 -15.01 -5.24 15.55
CA VAL A 55 -14.47 -4.53 14.39
C VAL A 55 -13.82 -3.23 14.85
N SER A 56 -12.54 -3.07 14.54
CA SER A 56 -11.76 -1.83 14.68
C SER A 56 -11.31 -1.30 13.31
N GLY A 57 -10.65 -0.14 13.29
CA GLY A 57 -10.22 0.54 12.07
C GLY A 57 -11.30 1.47 11.49
N GLN A 58 -11.22 1.79 10.20
CA GLN A 58 -12.03 2.82 9.56
C GLN A 58 -13.54 2.56 9.63
N LEU A 59 -13.95 1.29 9.62
CA LEU A 59 -15.36 0.87 9.67
C LEU A 59 -15.71 0.16 10.99
N GLY A 60 -14.87 0.31 12.01
CA GLY A 60 -15.04 -0.35 13.30
C GLY A 60 -15.77 0.51 14.33
N HIS A 61 -16.44 -0.16 15.26
CA HIS A 61 -17.02 0.47 16.45
C HIS A 61 -16.04 0.43 17.65
N ILE A 62 -15.03 -0.44 17.59
CA ILE A 62 -13.99 -0.57 18.61
C ILE A 62 -12.82 0.37 18.27
N SER A 63 -12.41 1.18 19.24
CA SER A 63 -11.23 2.06 19.11
C SER A 63 -9.95 1.24 18.90
N GLU A 64 -9.16 1.59 17.88
CA GLU A 64 -7.83 0.98 17.66
C GLU A 64 -6.90 1.21 18.85
N VAL A 65 -7.00 2.36 19.54
CA VAL A 65 -6.22 2.64 20.76
C VAL A 65 -6.54 1.62 21.86
N ALA A 66 -7.83 1.34 22.05
CA ALA A 66 -8.27 0.36 23.05
C ALA A 66 -7.81 -1.06 22.69
N ALA A 67 -7.92 -1.43 21.41
CA ALA A 67 -7.43 -2.72 20.91
C ALA A 67 -5.92 -2.88 21.12
N VAL A 68 -5.11 -1.89 20.70
CA VAL A 68 -3.66 -1.90 20.88
C VAL A 68 -3.30 -1.95 22.37
N GLN A 69 -3.95 -1.15 23.22
CA GLN A 69 -3.73 -1.19 24.67
C GLN A 69 -4.02 -2.57 25.26
N ARG A 70 -5.07 -3.25 24.79
CA ARG A 70 -5.43 -4.59 25.28
C ARG A 70 -4.42 -5.65 24.86
N ALA A 71 -3.95 -5.61 23.61
CA ALA A 71 -2.91 -6.50 23.12
C ALA A 71 -1.56 -6.26 23.84
N LEU A 72 -1.22 -5.00 24.14
CA LEU A 72 -0.02 -4.66 24.93
C LEU A 72 -0.02 -5.32 26.31
N ARG A 73 -1.18 -5.45 26.98
CA ARG A 73 -1.28 -6.14 28.27
C ARG A 73 -1.02 -7.65 28.19
N GLU A 74 -1.20 -8.23 27.01
CA GLU A 74 -0.93 -9.65 26.74
C GLU A 74 0.50 -9.87 26.18
N THR A 75 1.26 -8.80 25.99
CA THR A 75 2.60 -8.85 25.40
C THR A 75 3.65 -8.84 26.49
N ASP A 76 4.62 -9.74 26.40
CA ASP A 76 5.72 -9.79 27.35
C ASP A 76 6.73 -8.64 27.15
N GLY A 77 7.09 -8.04 28.28
CA GLY A 77 8.13 -7.01 28.36
C GLY A 77 7.60 -5.58 28.38
N THR A 78 8.51 -4.65 28.70
CA THR A 78 8.23 -3.22 28.76
C THR A 78 8.65 -2.54 27.46
N PHE A 79 7.84 -1.60 26.99
CA PHE A 79 8.10 -0.79 25.82
C PHE A 79 7.89 0.69 26.17
N ASP A 80 8.71 1.55 25.59
CA ASP A 80 8.60 3.01 25.75
C ASP A 80 7.58 3.60 24.78
N ALA A 81 7.42 2.95 23.62
CA ALA A 81 6.47 3.34 22.59
C ALA A 81 6.04 2.16 21.71
N VAL A 82 4.91 2.33 21.03
CA VAL A 82 4.50 1.48 19.91
C VAL A 82 4.43 2.33 18.65
N ALA A 83 5.18 1.98 17.61
CA ALA A 83 5.07 2.61 16.30
C ALA A 83 4.17 1.75 15.39
N SER A 84 2.98 2.26 15.06
CA SER A 84 2.08 1.66 14.08
C SER A 84 2.43 2.16 12.68
N LEU A 85 2.91 1.22 11.86
CA LEU A 85 3.43 1.43 10.52
C LEU A 85 2.36 0.97 9.51
N GLY A 86 1.37 1.83 9.30
CA GLY A 86 0.21 1.57 8.43
C GLY A 86 0.42 1.86 6.95
N GLY A 87 -0.64 1.65 6.17
CA GLY A 87 -0.67 1.94 4.73
C GLY A 87 -0.66 3.43 4.43
N GLU A 88 -1.58 4.20 5.01
CA GLU A 88 -1.71 5.65 4.75
C GLU A 88 -0.97 6.53 5.75
N SER A 89 -0.87 6.07 7.00
CA SER A 89 -0.34 6.85 8.11
C SER A 89 0.57 6.04 9.01
N PHE A 90 1.60 6.69 9.53
CA PHE A 90 2.38 6.21 10.66
C PHE A 90 1.96 6.95 11.93
N LEU A 91 1.83 6.20 13.02
CA LEU A 91 1.36 6.65 14.32
C LEU A 91 2.32 6.14 15.39
N VAL A 92 2.53 6.91 16.46
CA VAL A 92 3.31 6.48 17.63
C VAL A 92 2.44 6.61 18.86
N TYR A 93 2.21 5.49 19.55
CA TYR A 93 1.61 5.43 20.87
C TYR A 93 2.72 5.56 21.91
N LEU A 94 2.67 6.63 22.71
CA LEU A 94 3.60 6.82 23.82
C LEU A 94 3.12 6.08 25.05
N LEU A 95 4.03 5.36 25.70
CA LEU A 95 3.71 4.53 26.84
C LEU A 95 4.28 5.12 28.13
N MET A 96 3.49 5.03 29.20
CA MET A 96 3.93 5.24 30.57
C MET A 96 3.39 4.08 31.40
N ASP A 97 4.27 3.32 32.05
CA ASP A 97 3.91 2.13 32.84
C ASP A 97 3.02 1.13 32.08
N GLY A 98 3.35 0.88 30.80
CA GLY A 98 2.61 -0.04 29.93
C GLY A 98 1.24 0.49 29.45
N ARG A 99 0.93 1.77 29.72
CA ARG A 99 -0.32 2.42 29.31
C ARG A 99 -0.09 3.48 28.25
N ILE A 100 -0.95 3.50 27.24
CA ILE A 100 -0.97 4.55 26.21
C ILE A 100 -1.41 5.85 26.85
N THR A 101 -0.53 6.84 26.88
CA THR A 101 -0.81 8.18 27.40
C THR A 101 -1.05 9.21 26.31
N ASN A 102 -0.48 8.98 25.12
CA ASN A 102 -0.62 9.89 24.00
C ASN A 102 -0.48 9.17 22.66
N VAL A 103 -1.07 9.75 21.61
CA VAL A 103 -0.96 9.27 20.23
C VAL A 103 -0.40 10.40 19.37
N VAL A 104 0.79 10.20 18.84
CA VAL A 104 1.48 11.15 17.96
C VAL A 104 1.30 10.69 16.51
N SER A 105 0.85 11.59 15.65
CA SER A 105 0.64 11.33 14.23
C SER A 105 1.28 12.41 13.35
N HIS A 106 1.53 12.09 12.08
CA HIS A 106 1.97 13.06 11.09
C HIS A 106 1.00 13.09 9.90
N ASN A 107 0.10 14.08 9.89
CA ASN A 107 -0.95 14.20 8.88
C ASN A 107 -0.52 14.96 7.61
N LYS A 108 0.77 15.05 7.32
CA LYS A 108 1.25 15.73 6.10
C LYS A 108 1.76 14.71 5.09
N CYS A 109 0.85 14.34 4.18
CA CYS A 109 1.11 13.67 2.90
C CYS A 109 1.58 12.20 2.95
N ALA A 110 0.90 11.36 2.14
CA ALA A 110 1.18 9.94 1.95
C ALA A 110 2.61 9.62 1.45
N ALA A 111 3.37 10.60 0.95
CA ALA A 111 4.75 10.40 0.50
C ALA A 111 5.63 9.86 1.64
N GLY A 112 6.00 8.57 1.63
CA GLY A 112 6.69 7.92 2.75
C GLY A 112 5.74 7.22 3.74
N SER A 113 4.67 6.62 3.24
CA SER A 113 3.83 5.64 3.93
C SER A 113 3.85 4.33 3.13
N GLY A 114 3.27 3.25 3.67
CA GLY A 114 3.23 1.96 2.99
C GLY A 114 2.57 2.04 1.60
N GLU A 115 1.45 2.74 1.47
CA GLU A 115 0.71 2.87 0.21
C GLU A 115 1.54 3.54 -0.88
N PHE A 116 2.31 4.57 -0.52
CA PHE A 116 3.14 5.27 -1.49
C PHE A 116 4.23 4.36 -2.07
N PHE A 117 4.79 3.48 -1.23
CA PHE A 117 5.72 2.45 -1.68
C PHE A 117 5.03 1.47 -2.64
N VAL A 118 3.86 0.93 -2.29
CA VAL A 118 3.06 0.04 -3.17
C VAL A 118 2.78 0.70 -4.53
N GLN A 119 2.44 1.98 -4.53
CA GLN A 119 2.19 2.73 -5.77
C GLN A 119 3.45 2.87 -6.63
N GLN A 120 4.62 3.13 -6.04
CA GLN A 120 5.85 3.30 -6.82
C GLN A 120 6.33 1.99 -7.43
N ILE A 121 6.28 0.88 -6.68
CA ILE A 121 6.66 -0.43 -7.21
C ILE A 121 5.74 -0.85 -8.37
N GLY A 122 4.44 -0.56 -8.27
CA GLY A 122 3.48 -0.83 -9.35
C GLY A 122 3.71 0.00 -10.62
N ARG A 123 4.29 1.20 -10.50
CA ARG A 123 4.72 2.02 -11.65
C ARG A 123 6.00 1.50 -12.29
N MET A 124 6.91 0.96 -11.47
CA MET A 124 8.13 0.29 -11.92
C MET A 124 7.87 -1.14 -12.42
N GLY A 125 6.65 -1.67 -12.22
CA GLY A 125 6.29 -3.02 -12.64
C GLY A 125 6.92 -4.11 -11.78
N LEU A 126 7.24 -3.81 -10.52
CA LEU A 126 7.92 -4.70 -9.59
C LEU A 126 6.92 -5.34 -8.61
N GLY A 127 7.20 -6.59 -8.24
CA GLY A 127 6.54 -7.26 -7.12
C GLY A 127 7.02 -6.70 -5.77
N MET A 128 6.27 -6.97 -4.69
CA MET A 128 6.60 -6.50 -3.34
C MET A 128 7.95 -7.06 -2.88
N GLU A 129 8.11 -8.38 -2.94
CA GLU A 129 9.30 -9.09 -2.50
C GLU A 129 10.51 -8.67 -3.34
N GLU A 130 10.36 -8.60 -4.66
CA GLU A 130 11.41 -8.15 -5.59
C GLU A 130 11.86 -6.72 -5.25
N ALA A 131 10.93 -5.80 -5.05
CA ALA A 131 11.23 -4.41 -4.73
C ALA A 131 11.96 -4.26 -3.38
N ILE A 132 11.57 -5.04 -2.37
CA ILE A 132 12.26 -5.04 -1.07
C ILE A 132 13.69 -5.53 -1.25
N GLN A 133 13.91 -6.66 -1.93
CA GLN A 133 15.25 -7.21 -2.13
C GLN A 133 16.16 -6.28 -2.94
N ARG A 134 15.65 -5.73 -4.05
CA ARG A 134 16.42 -4.79 -4.89
C ARG A 134 16.82 -3.53 -4.14
N SER A 135 16.03 -3.08 -3.17
CA SER A 135 16.32 -1.85 -2.43
C SER A 135 17.62 -1.89 -1.61
N PHE A 136 18.14 -3.07 -1.27
CA PHE A 136 19.36 -3.20 -0.47
C PHE A 136 20.63 -2.78 -1.22
N SER A 137 20.63 -2.83 -2.55
CA SER A 137 21.78 -2.40 -3.37
C SER A 137 21.71 -0.93 -3.80
N GLY A 138 20.59 -0.24 -3.51
CA GLY A 138 20.42 1.17 -3.83
C GLY A 138 21.12 2.09 -2.84
N LYS A 139 21.25 3.36 -3.23
CA LYS A 139 21.68 4.45 -2.35
C LYS A 139 20.59 5.51 -2.20
N VAL A 140 20.67 6.30 -1.14
CA VAL A 140 19.78 7.45 -0.94
C VAL A 140 20.05 8.50 -2.02
N VAL A 141 19.00 8.93 -2.72
CA VAL A 141 19.02 10.04 -3.68
C VAL A 141 18.03 11.12 -3.24
N PRO A 142 18.30 12.40 -3.52
CA PRO A 142 17.36 13.47 -3.16
C PRO A 142 16.06 13.32 -3.96
N LEU A 143 14.92 13.34 -3.27
CA LEU A 143 13.58 13.35 -3.85
C LEU A 143 12.76 14.54 -3.34
N ALA A 144 11.91 15.10 -4.20
CA ALA A 144 10.89 16.08 -3.86
C ALA A 144 9.76 15.45 -3.02
N SER A 145 10.09 14.99 -1.81
CA SER A 145 9.30 14.08 -0.98
C SER A 145 8.18 14.75 -0.15
N ARG A 146 8.03 16.08 -0.21
CA ARG A 146 7.01 16.81 0.56
C ARG A 146 5.57 16.49 0.11
N CYS A 147 5.36 16.26 -1.18
CA CYS A 147 4.07 15.95 -1.78
C CYS A 147 4.17 14.65 -2.59
N SER A 148 3.21 13.73 -2.46
CA SER A 148 3.22 12.45 -3.17
C SER A 148 3.11 12.66 -4.68
N VAL A 149 2.41 13.69 -5.13
CA VAL A 149 2.31 14.08 -6.55
C VAL A 149 3.69 14.55 -7.07
N HIS A 150 4.37 15.44 -6.33
CA HIS A 150 5.68 15.93 -6.75
C HIS A 150 6.74 14.83 -6.69
N CYS A 151 6.73 14.02 -5.65
CA CYS A 151 7.63 12.88 -5.51
C CYS A 151 7.45 11.87 -6.66
N LYS A 152 6.20 11.56 -7.06
CA LYS A 152 5.91 10.72 -8.23
C LYS A 152 6.51 11.27 -9.51
N SER A 153 6.37 12.58 -9.74
CA SER A 153 6.91 13.24 -10.93
C SER A 153 8.44 13.26 -10.92
N ASP A 154 9.05 13.56 -9.78
CA ASP A 154 10.50 13.58 -9.61
C ASP A 154 11.13 12.19 -9.79
N ILE A 155 10.54 11.15 -9.19
CA ILE A 155 10.95 9.74 -9.41
C ILE A 155 10.91 9.40 -10.90
N THR A 156 9.82 9.76 -11.59
CA THR A 156 9.68 9.52 -13.03
C THR A 156 10.77 10.23 -13.80
N HIS A 157 11.02 11.50 -13.50
CA HIS A 157 12.03 12.32 -14.14
C HIS A 157 13.43 11.70 -14.00
N LYS A 158 13.79 11.29 -12.78
CA LYS A 158 15.10 10.70 -12.48
C LYS A 158 15.32 9.36 -13.16
N LEU A 159 14.31 8.48 -13.14
CA LEU A 159 14.37 7.21 -13.86
C LEU A 159 14.52 7.44 -15.37
N ASN A 160 13.74 8.37 -15.94
CA ASN A 160 13.79 8.66 -17.37
C ASN A 160 15.13 9.24 -17.83
N ARG A 161 15.81 10.01 -16.96
CA ARG A 161 17.11 10.62 -17.25
C ARG A 161 18.30 9.77 -16.82
N ASN A 162 18.06 8.57 -16.29
CA ASN A 162 19.09 7.72 -15.69
C ASN A 162 19.89 8.44 -14.58
N GLU A 163 19.26 9.39 -13.88
CA GLU A 163 19.87 10.07 -12.71
C GLU A 163 19.79 9.22 -11.44
N ALA A 164 18.89 8.24 -11.42
CA ALA A 164 18.74 7.26 -10.35
C ALA A 164 18.30 5.92 -10.95
N THR A 165 18.69 4.83 -10.30
CA THR A 165 18.20 3.48 -10.62
C THR A 165 16.91 3.17 -9.86
N PRO A 166 16.12 2.16 -10.27
CA PRO A 166 15.00 1.67 -9.45
C PRO A 166 15.44 1.31 -8.02
N GLU A 167 16.60 0.68 -7.85
CA GLU A 167 17.22 0.36 -6.57
C GLU A 167 17.39 1.61 -5.69
N ASP A 168 17.94 2.69 -6.25
CA ASP A 168 18.14 3.97 -5.55
C ASP A 168 16.82 4.59 -5.09
N ILE A 169 15.80 4.55 -5.97
CA ILE A 169 14.45 5.02 -5.62
C ILE A 169 13.90 4.20 -4.46
N LEU A 170 13.91 2.87 -4.56
CA LEU A 170 13.38 1.97 -3.53
C LEU A 170 14.08 2.18 -2.18
N HIS A 171 15.42 2.26 -2.19
CA HIS A 171 16.21 2.54 -1.00
C HIS A 171 15.84 3.88 -0.36
N THR A 172 15.69 4.93 -1.19
CA THR A 172 15.29 6.27 -0.73
C THR A 172 13.87 6.29 -0.13
N LEU A 173 12.95 5.48 -0.65
CA LEU A 173 11.61 5.36 -0.08
C LEU A 173 11.63 4.71 1.31
N HIS A 174 12.46 3.68 1.51
CA HIS A 174 12.69 3.10 2.84
C HIS A 174 13.32 4.10 3.80
N ASP A 175 14.32 4.85 3.34
CA ASP A 175 14.96 5.93 4.09
C ASP A 175 13.96 7.02 4.52
N SER A 176 13.08 7.42 3.59
CA SER A 176 12.04 8.42 3.85
C SER A 176 11.01 7.92 4.87
N MET A 177 10.61 6.65 4.79
CA MET A 177 9.71 6.02 5.77
C MET A 177 10.36 5.93 7.15
N SER A 178 11.62 5.52 7.26
CA SER A 178 12.32 5.44 8.54
C SER A 178 12.50 6.82 9.19
N ASN A 179 12.86 7.85 8.42
CA ASN A 179 12.94 9.24 8.91
C ASN A 179 11.61 9.73 9.50
N LYS A 180 10.48 9.34 8.90
CA LYS A 180 9.16 9.69 9.42
C LYS A 180 8.86 9.04 10.77
N VAL A 181 9.21 7.77 10.93
CA VAL A 181 9.05 7.06 12.20
C VAL A 181 9.91 7.71 13.29
N ILE A 182 11.17 8.01 12.98
CA ILE A 182 12.10 8.69 13.89
C ILE A 182 11.54 10.06 14.31
N ALA A 183 11.09 10.88 13.36
CA ALA A 183 10.52 12.19 13.65
C ALA A 183 9.22 12.13 14.48
N LEU A 184 8.49 11.02 14.47
CA LEU A 184 7.34 10.81 15.36
C LEU A 184 7.77 10.40 16.76
N LEU A 185 8.75 9.50 16.83
CA LEU A 185 9.34 9.01 18.07
C LEU A 185 9.99 10.14 18.88
N GLU A 186 10.77 11.01 18.23
CA GLU A 186 11.45 12.16 18.85
C GLU A 186 10.51 13.23 19.42
N LYS A 187 9.26 13.30 18.95
CA LYS A 187 8.25 14.23 19.49
C LYS A 187 7.72 13.80 20.84
N GLY A 188 7.87 12.52 21.19
CA GLY A 188 7.17 11.93 22.31
C GLY A 188 8.00 11.71 23.57
N THR A 189 9.28 11.34 23.43
CA THR A 189 10.16 11.09 24.58
C THR A 189 11.63 11.22 24.20
N ARG A 190 12.50 11.43 25.20
CA ARG A 190 13.93 11.71 25.01
C ARG A 190 14.84 10.48 25.13
N ASP A 191 14.34 9.36 25.64
CA ASP A 191 15.13 8.12 25.85
C ASP A 191 14.37 6.86 25.41
N LEU A 192 14.13 6.69 24.11
CA LEU A 192 13.51 5.48 23.56
C LEU A 192 14.50 4.32 23.51
N LYS A 193 14.40 3.39 24.46
CA LYS A 193 15.23 2.19 24.51
C LYS A 193 14.59 1.03 23.77
N ARG A 194 13.28 0.85 23.91
CA ARG A 194 12.58 -0.32 23.35
C ARG A 194 11.24 0.07 22.74
N VAL A 195 11.12 -0.12 21.43
CA VAL A 195 9.94 0.28 20.65
C VAL A 195 9.34 -0.94 19.97
N LEU A 196 8.06 -1.19 20.22
CA LEU A 196 7.29 -2.21 19.51
C LEU A 196 6.84 -1.66 18.16
N LEU A 197 7.12 -2.37 17.08
CA LEU A 197 6.63 -2.04 15.75
C LEU A 197 5.41 -2.90 15.41
N ILE A 198 4.33 -2.28 14.95
CA ILE A 198 3.10 -2.97 14.50
C ILE A 198 2.67 -2.44 13.13
N GLY A 199 1.70 -3.11 12.49
CA GLY A 199 1.18 -2.74 11.18
C GLY A 199 1.85 -3.48 10.02
N GLY A 200 1.27 -3.40 8.82
CA GLY A 200 1.69 -4.22 7.68
C GLY A 200 3.12 -3.95 7.18
N VAL A 201 3.63 -2.73 7.40
CA VAL A 201 4.99 -2.35 6.97
C VAL A 201 6.08 -3.06 7.80
N THR A 202 5.76 -3.67 8.94
CA THR A 202 6.73 -4.49 9.69
C THR A 202 7.22 -5.71 8.91
N ARG A 203 6.53 -6.10 7.83
CA ARG A 203 6.97 -7.14 6.89
C ARG A 203 8.05 -6.66 5.90
N ASN A 204 8.31 -5.35 5.85
CA ASN A 204 9.31 -4.77 4.96
C ASN A 204 10.67 -4.71 5.68
N GLU A 205 11.47 -5.75 5.50
CA GLU A 205 12.79 -5.87 6.14
C GLU A 205 13.77 -4.75 5.77
N ALA A 206 13.70 -4.19 4.56
CA ALA A 206 14.56 -3.11 4.14
C ALA A 206 14.21 -1.79 4.86
N MET A 207 12.92 -1.54 5.08
CA MET A 207 12.47 -0.43 5.93
C MET A 207 12.93 -0.63 7.37
N LEU A 208 12.79 -1.83 7.93
CA LEU A 208 13.26 -2.14 9.29
C LEU A 208 14.79 -1.99 9.43
N ALA A 209 15.56 -2.43 8.43
CA ALA A 209 17.00 -2.27 8.40
C ALA A 209 17.40 -0.78 8.38
N SER A 210 16.73 0.02 7.55
CA SER A 210 16.92 1.48 7.50
C SER A 210 16.63 2.15 8.85
N LEU A 211 15.55 1.75 9.53
CA LEU A 211 15.20 2.27 10.85
C LEU A 211 16.23 1.91 11.92
N ARG A 212 16.64 0.63 11.99
CA ARG A 212 17.64 0.12 12.94
C ARG A 212 19.01 0.77 12.74
N ALA A 213 19.41 1.00 11.49
CA ALA A 213 20.69 1.64 11.19
C ALA A 213 20.77 3.09 11.70
N LYS A 214 19.64 3.81 11.72
CA LYS A 214 19.57 5.21 12.15
C LYS A 214 19.48 5.40 13.66
N LEU A 215 18.88 4.44 14.37
CA LEU A 215 18.75 4.44 15.82
C LEU A 215 19.32 3.15 16.42
N PRO A 216 20.65 2.94 16.37
CA PRO A 216 21.29 1.70 16.82
C PRO A 216 21.19 1.47 18.33
N ALA A 217 20.94 2.52 19.11
CA ALA A 217 20.74 2.43 20.56
C ALA A 217 19.30 2.04 20.95
N THR A 218 18.37 1.99 20.00
CA THR A 218 16.97 1.63 20.22
C THR A 218 16.70 0.21 19.74
N GLU A 219 16.19 -0.64 20.63
CA GLU A 219 15.71 -1.98 20.31
C GLU A 219 14.33 -1.88 19.64
N PHE A 220 14.29 -2.14 18.33
CA PHE A 220 13.05 -2.26 17.57
C PHE A 220 12.56 -3.70 17.51
N VAL A 221 11.47 -3.95 18.24
CA VAL A 221 10.86 -5.28 18.40
C VAL A 221 9.74 -5.47 17.40
N VAL A 222 9.73 -6.62 16.73
CA VAL A 222 8.63 -7.06 15.86
C VAL A 222 8.19 -8.43 16.37
N LEU A 223 6.91 -8.55 16.71
CA LEU A 223 6.30 -9.79 17.18
C LEU A 223 5.66 -10.53 15.99
N PRO A 224 5.38 -11.84 16.10
CA PRO A 224 4.61 -12.55 15.09
C PRO A 224 3.22 -11.92 14.85
N GLU A 225 2.67 -11.25 15.86
CA GLU A 225 1.37 -10.57 15.83
C GLU A 225 1.45 -9.17 15.23
N SER A 226 2.64 -8.58 15.11
CA SER A 226 2.83 -7.20 14.69
C SER A 226 2.05 -6.82 13.41
N PRO A 227 1.98 -7.65 12.34
CA PRO A 227 1.23 -7.28 11.13
C PRO A 227 -0.29 -7.18 11.32
N TRP A 228 -0.84 -7.77 12.38
CA TRP A 228 -2.27 -7.89 12.67
C TRP A 228 -2.61 -7.57 14.14
N PHE A 229 -1.75 -6.79 14.80
CA PHE A 229 -1.79 -6.51 16.24
C PHE A 229 -3.11 -5.86 16.67
N GLU A 230 -3.66 -4.97 15.85
CA GLU A 230 -4.92 -4.30 16.12
C GLU A 230 -6.11 -5.27 16.05
N ALA A 231 -6.10 -6.20 15.09
CA ALA A 231 -7.11 -7.26 14.98
C ALA A 231 -7.02 -8.22 16.18
N TRP A 232 -5.80 -8.57 16.61
CA TRP A 232 -5.59 -9.36 17.81
C TRP A 232 -6.13 -8.69 19.07
N GLY A 233 -5.79 -7.41 19.27
CA GLY A 233 -6.29 -6.60 20.38
C GLY A 233 -7.81 -6.49 20.38
N THR A 234 -8.41 -6.42 19.20
CA THR A 234 -9.87 -6.44 19.02
C THR A 234 -10.45 -7.78 19.47
N ALA A 235 -9.85 -8.90 19.06
CA ALA A 235 -10.30 -10.24 19.48
C ALA A 235 -10.20 -10.43 21.00
N LEU A 236 -9.15 -9.90 21.63
CA LEU A 236 -8.98 -9.93 23.09
C LEU A 236 -10.08 -9.13 23.81
N LEU A 237 -10.45 -7.95 23.29
CA LEU A 237 -11.56 -7.17 23.85
C LEU A 237 -12.91 -7.91 23.73
N VAL A 238 -13.13 -8.58 22.60
CA VAL A 238 -14.33 -9.41 22.39
C VAL A 238 -14.35 -10.60 23.36
N ARG A 239 -13.20 -11.24 23.60
CA ARG A 239 -13.06 -12.30 24.60
C ARG A 239 -13.40 -11.80 26.01
N ASP A 240 -12.93 -10.61 26.37
CA ASP A 240 -13.18 -10.02 27.69
C ASP A 240 -14.65 -9.60 27.88
N SER A 241 -15.37 -9.27 26.80
CA SER A 241 -16.78 -8.85 26.83
C SER A 241 -17.53 -9.24 25.55
N PRO A 242 -17.94 -10.52 25.43
CA PRO A 242 -18.63 -11.02 24.24
C PRO A 242 -19.99 -10.38 24.09
N SER A 243 -20.27 -9.76 22.93
CA SER A 243 -21.52 -8.99 22.73
C SER A 243 -22.10 -9.14 21.33
N GLU A 244 -21.28 -9.06 20.29
CA GLU A 244 -21.75 -9.09 18.90
C GLU A 244 -21.51 -10.48 18.29
N MET A 245 -22.57 -11.11 17.76
CA MET A 245 -22.50 -12.42 17.09
C MET A 245 -22.22 -12.30 15.58
N SER A 246 -22.01 -11.08 15.09
CA SER A 246 -21.66 -10.78 13.70
C SER A 246 -20.80 -9.51 13.63
N PRO A 247 -19.97 -9.33 12.59
CA PRO A 247 -19.17 -8.12 12.44
C PRO A 247 -20.03 -6.85 12.38
N LYS A 248 -19.96 -6.02 13.41
CA LYS A 248 -20.66 -4.73 13.45
C LYS A 248 -19.87 -3.65 12.74
N ILE A 249 -20.31 -3.35 11.52
CA ILE A 249 -19.78 -2.29 10.66
C ILE A 249 -20.37 -0.94 11.11
N ALA A 250 -19.50 -0.01 11.51
CA ALA A 250 -19.92 1.34 11.85
C ALA A 250 -20.29 2.11 10.57
N ALA A 251 -21.45 2.77 10.60
CA ALA A 251 -21.85 3.68 9.53
C ALA A 251 -20.92 4.90 9.55
N GLN A 252 -20.22 5.17 8.45
CA GLN A 252 -19.49 6.43 8.33
C GLN A 252 -20.46 7.56 8.01
N PRO A 253 -20.31 8.75 8.62
CA PRO A 253 -20.92 9.97 8.08
C PRO A 253 -20.31 10.22 6.69
N GLY A 254 -21.02 9.81 5.65
CA GLY A 254 -20.57 9.91 4.28
C GLY A 254 -20.96 11.25 3.66
N LEU A 255 -20.05 11.82 2.88
CA LEU A 255 -20.47 12.56 1.68
C LEU A 255 -21.38 11.63 0.86
N GLY A 256 -22.43 12.18 0.24
CA GLY A 256 -23.35 11.39 -0.57
C GLY A 256 -22.58 10.51 -1.56
N ARG A 257 -22.77 9.20 -1.48
CA ARG A 257 -22.18 8.26 -2.44
C ARG A 257 -23.07 8.23 -3.67
N LEU A 258 -22.47 8.35 -4.85
CA LEU A 258 -23.15 8.02 -6.10
C LEU A 258 -23.10 6.50 -6.30
N PRO A 259 -24.11 5.90 -6.97
CA PRO A 259 -24.03 4.50 -7.36
C PRO A 259 -22.77 4.24 -8.21
N PRO A 260 -22.18 3.04 -8.14
CA PRO A 260 -20.94 2.73 -8.83
C PRO A 260 -21.09 2.87 -10.36
N LEU A 261 -20.02 3.32 -11.04
CA LEU A 261 -20.04 3.65 -12.47
C LEU A 261 -20.49 2.49 -13.37
N HIS A 262 -20.22 1.24 -12.99
CA HIS A 262 -20.60 0.08 -13.80
C HIS A 262 -22.13 -0.06 -13.96
N LEU A 263 -22.93 0.46 -13.03
CA LEU A 263 -24.39 0.49 -13.14
C LEU A 263 -24.89 1.47 -14.20
N TYR A 264 -24.01 2.38 -14.65
CA TYR A 264 -24.30 3.35 -15.69
C TYR A 264 -23.64 2.98 -17.01
N GLY A 265 -23.26 1.71 -17.22
CA GLY A 265 -22.66 1.23 -18.47
C GLY A 265 -23.51 1.59 -19.70
N GLU A 266 -24.84 1.51 -19.60
CA GLU A 266 -25.79 1.91 -20.64
C GLU A 266 -25.70 3.40 -21.04
N ARG A 267 -25.17 4.25 -20.16
CA ARG A 267 -24.93 5.68 -20.43
C ARG A 267 -23.54 5.95 -21.02
N VAL A 268 -22.68 4.94 -21.06
CA VAL A 268 -21.33 5.06 -21.61
C VAL A 268 -21.40 4.80 -23.11
N GLN A 269 -21.21 5.85 -23.90
CA GLN A 269 -20.93 5.68 -25.31
C GLN A 269 -19.48 5.20 -25.48
N VAL A 270 -19.31 3.91 -25.74
CA VAL A 270 -17.99 3.36 -26.10
C VAL A 270 -17.69 3.78 -27.54
N ILE A 271 -16.70 4.67 -27.69
CA ILE A 271 -16.19 5.05 -29.01
C ILE A 271 -15.36 3.88 -29.52
N ALA A 272 -15.86 3.18 -30.53
CA ALA A 272 -15.11 2.11 -31.17
C ALA A 272 -13.81 2.67 -31.76
N ALA A 273 -12.72 1.91 -31.64
CA ALA A 273 -11.49 2.25 -32.35
C ALA A 273 -11.77 2.29 -33.86
N PRO A 274 -11.24 3.27 -34.61
CA PRO A 274 -11.34 3.28 -36.06
C PRO A 274 -10.81 1.95 -36.63
N PRO A 275 -11.44 1.40 -37.68
CA PRO A 275 -10.94 0.19 -38.32
C PRO A 275 -9.51 0.42 -38.82
N ARG A 276 -8.67 -0.60 -38.69
CA ARG A 276 -7.31 -0.54 -39.22
C ARG A 276 -7.36 -0.66 -40.74
N GLN A 277 -6.54 0.14 -41.40
CA GLN A 277 -6.32 0.08 -42.83
C GLN A 277 -5.01 -0.67 -43.13
N ALA A 278 -4.95 -1.34 -44.27
CA ALA A 278 -3.69 -1.88 -44.79
C ALA A 278 -2.69 -0.73 -45.10
N PRO A 279 -1.38 -0.91 -44.88
CA PRO A 279 -0.40 0.15 -45.13
C PRO A 279 -0.51 0.68 -46.57
N PRO A 280 -0.77 1.98 -46.78
CA PRO A 280 -0.74 2.58 -48.11
C PRO A 280 0.69 2.66 -48.65
N GLU A 281 0.83 2.86 -49.97
CA GLU A 281 2.11 3.28 -50.54
C GLU A 281 2.41 4.73 -50.14
N GLY A 282 3.61 4.99 -49.62
CA GLY A 282 4.08 6.33 -49.27
C GLY A 282 4.28 6.56 -47.77
N PRO A 283 4.55 7.82 -47.38
CA PRO A 283 4.94 8.14 -46.00
C PRO A 283 3.76 8.04 -45.03
N LEU A 284 4.02 7.49 -43.85
CA LEU A 284 3.11 7.45 -42.71
C LEU A 284 3.50 8.48 -41.65
N VAL A 285 2.51 8.91 -40.87
CA VAL A 285 2.74 9.79 -39.69
C VAL A 285 2.80 8.93 -38.44
N LEU A 286 3.93 9.02 -37.73
CA LEU A 286 4.12 8.38 -36.44
C LEU A 286 3.76 9.34 -35.30
N GLY A 287 2.80 8.96 -34.47
CA GLY A 287 2.52 9.60 -33.18
C GLY A 287 3.02 8.74 -32.04
N VAL A 288 3.75 9.32 -31.08
CA VAL A 288 4.23 8.62 -29.87
C VAL A 288 3.86 9.42 -28.63
N ASP A 289 3.19 8.76 -27.68
CA ASP A 289 2.92 9.27 -26.33
C ASP A 289 3.68 8.38 -25.33
N ALA A 290 4.88 8.84 -24.95
CA ALA A 290 5.72 8.20 -23.95
C ALA A 290 5.42 8.77 -22.55
N GLY A 291 4.35 8.27 -21.94
CA GLY A 291 3.91 8.66 -20.60
C GLY A 291 4.67 7.94 -19.48
N SER A 292 4.42 8.39 -18.24
CA SER A 292 5.04 7.82 -17.04
C SER A 292 4.46 6.47 -16.58
N THR A 293 3.27 6.13 -17.07
CA THR A 293 2.56 4.90 -16.71
C THR A 293 2.36 4.00 -17.93
N THR A 294 2.11 4.60 -19.08
CA THR A 294 1.87 3.92 -20.35
C THR A 294 2.63 4.59 -21.47
N THR A 295 3.09 3.78 -22.41
CA THR A 295 3.68 4.20 -23.67
C THR A 295 2.77 3.74 -24.79
N LYS A 296 2.46 4.65 -25.71
CA LYS A 296 1.52 4.42 -26.81
C LYS A 296 2.13 4.95 -28.09
N ALA A 297 1.82 4.31 -29.21
CA ALA A 297 2.12 4.89 -30.52
C ALA A 297 1.08 4.47 -31.54
N ILE A 298 0.97 5.29 -32.57
CA ILE A 298 0.09 5.08 -33.71
C ILE A 298 0.82 5.40 -35.01
N LEU A 299 0.54 4.64 -36.05
CA LEU A 299 0.83 5.01 -37.43
C LEU A 299 -0.48 5.44 -38.10
N LEU A 300 -0.45 6.62 -38.70
CA LEU A 300 -1.58 7.22 -39.41
C LEU A 300 -1.25 7.41 -40.88
N ASP A 301 -2.23 7.13 -41.74
CA ASP A 301 -2.22 7.58 -43.12
C ASP A 301 -2.54 9.10 -43.15
N PRO A 302 -1.63 9.96 -43.62
CA PRO A 302 -1.86 11.41 -43.64
C PRO A 302 -2.99 11.84 -44.59
N SER A 303 -3.35 11.02 -45.59
CA SER A 303 -4.38 11.36 -46.59
C SER A 303 -5.79 11.06 -46.09
N THR A 304 -5.96 9.95 -45.37
CA THR A 304 -7.26 9.48 -44.89
C THR A 304 -7.46 9.68 -43.38
N HIS A 305 -6.38 9.98 -42.65
CA HIS A 305 -6.31 9.95 -41.19
C HIS A 305 -6.63 8.58 -40.57
N ALA A 306 -6.64 7.52 -41.36
CA ALA A 306 -6.89 6.16 -40.88
C ALA A 306 -5.73 5.65 -40.04
N VAL A 307 -6.04 4.86 -39.01
CA VAL A 307 -5.04 4.15 -38.19
C VAL A 307 -4.55 2.94 -38.97
N VAL A 308 -3.25 2.88 -39.25
CA VAL A 308 -2.61 1.74 -39.92
C VAL A 308 -2.14 0.72 -38.89
N ALA A 309 -1.47 1.19 -37.84
CA ALA A 309 -1.03 0.36 -36.72
C ALA A 309 -1.10 1.14 -35.41
N SER A 310 -1.20 0.42 -34.29
CA SER A 310 -1.26 1.03 -32.96
C SER A 310 -0.66 0.11 -31.92
N TYR A 311 -0.08 0.69 -30.87
CA TYR A 311 0.37 -0.04 -29.69
C TYR A 311 0.00 0.72 -28.41
N TYR A 312 -0.35 -0.03 -27.37
CA TYR A 312 -0.58 0.46 -26.03
C TYR A 312 0.09 -0.48 -25.03
N GLY A 313 1.08 0.00 -24.30
CA GLY A 313 1.82 -0.77 -23.32
C GLY A 313 2.10 -0.01 -22.03
N ARG A 314 2.60 -0.71 -21.01
CA ARG A 314 3.03 -0.13 -19.72
C ARG A 314 4.47 0.36 -19.82
N THR A 315 4.75 1.56 -19.30
CA THR A 315 6.12 2.13 -19.29
C THR A 315 7.07 1.37 -18.36
N LYS A 316 6.55 0.80 -17.27
CA LYS A 316 7.30 0.02 -16.25
C LYS A 316 8.58 0.74 -15.77
N GLY A 317 8.55 2.06 -15.63
CA GLY A 317 9.72 2.85 -15.23
C GLY A 317 10.88 2.89 -16.24
N ASN A 318 10.72 2.32 -17.45
CA ASN A 318 11.72 2.33 -18.52
C ASN A 318 11.11 2.94 -19.80
N PRO A 319 11.01 4.28 -19.91
CA PRO A 319 10.35 4.92 -21.05
C PRO A 319 11.07 4.64 -22.37
N VAL A 320 12.40 4.55 -22.36
CA VAL A 320 13.19 4.31 -23.57
C VAL A 320 12.95 2.89 -24.07
N GLY A 321 13.04 1.89 -23.17
CA GLY A 321 12.72 0.50 -23.50
C GLY A 321 11.29 0.35 -23.98
N ALA A 322 10.32 0.89 -23.25
CA ALA A 322 8.91 0.84 -23.62
C ALA A 322 8.63 1.53 -24.97
N THR A 323 9.34 2.62 -25.29
CA THR A 323 9.23 3.27 -26.60
C THR A 323 9.81 2.39 -27.70
N ARG A 324 10.95 1.73 -27.47
CA ARG A 324 11.52 0.78 -28.43
C ARG A 324 10.58 -0.40 -28.69
N GLU A 325 10.03 -0.99 -27.64
CA GLU A 325 9.02 -2.06 -27.75
C GLU A 325 7.80 -1.60 -28.55
N CYS A 326 7.33 -0.39 -28.28
CA CYS A 326 6.21 0.23 -28.98
C CYS A 326 6.49 0.36 -30.49
N LEU A 327 7.66 0.89 -30.86
CA LEU A 327 8.07 1.04 -32.27
C LEU A 327 8.26 -0.31 -32.95
N GLN A 328 8.89 -1.28 -32.27
CA GLN A 328 9.07 -2.63 -32.77
C GLN A 328 7.71 -3.31 -33.06
N ALA A 329 6.75 -3.18 -32.15
CA ALA A 329 5.41 -3.71 -32.34
C ALA A 329 4.64 -3.05 -33.49
N LEU A 330 4.93 -1.78 -33.81
CA LEU A 330 4.37 -1.12 -35.00
C LEU A 330 4.99 -1.67 -36.28
N ILE A 331 6.31 -1.83 -36.32
CA ILE A 331 7.04 -2.42 -37.45
C ILE A 331 6.53 -3.83 -37.76
N GLU A 332 6.32 -4.66 -36.74
CA GLU A 332 5.77 -6.01 -36.90
C GLU A 332 4.34 -6.03 -37.47
N GLN A 333 3.54 -5.00 -37.19
CA GLN A 333 2.17 -4.90 -37.71
C GLN A 333 2.11 -4.48 -39.18
N VAL A 334 3.06 -3.67 -39.66
CA VAL A 334 3.06 -3.14 -41.04
C VAL A 334 4.04 -3.87 -41.96
N GLY A 335 4.98 -4.63 -41.39
CA GLY A 335 6.12 -5.22 -42.11
C GLY A 335 7.31 -4.25 -42.19
N ASN A 336 8.53 -4.79 -42.33
CA ASN A 336 9.69 -3.97 -42.71
C ASN A 336 9.52 -3.60 -44.19
N CYS A 337 8.84 -2.49 -44.45
CA CYS A 337 8.78 -1.86 -45.76
C CYS A 337 9.99 -0.94 -45.96
#